data_AF-A0A9C8AJU7-F1
#
_entry.id   AF-A0A9C8AJU7-F1
#
_cell.length_a   1.000
_cell.length_b   1.000
_cell.length_c   1.000
_cell.angle_alpha   90.00
_cell.angle_beta   90.00
_cell.angle_gamma   90.00
#
_symmetry.space_group_name_H-M   'P 1'
#
loop_
_entity.id
_entity.type
_entity.pdbx_description
1 polymer ?
#
loop_
_entity_poly.entity_id
_entity_poly.type
_entity_poly.pdbx_seq_one_letter_code
_entity_poly.pdbx_strand_id
1 'polypeptide(L)'
;PIPTPTPPSYSLGEEEVFWISDQPNNRYFTTTAVLKYVTPHLYVWLEKGYRVDERALREAADRFDNEIYPRNRALFGSERSPGIDNDPRIHIFNGHVPGVGGYYSSADEYPRAVNPYSNEKEIFYINLDVVKPGSGFYESILAHEFQHMIHWNVDRNEDTWVNEGLSQLAEYINRLPGNGSKEAFAHNPDTQLTSWPDEPKDALPNYGASFLFMAYFLERFGEESLRKLVASPANGVTAFNEILAPMGLSFEDVFADWLIANYLDEPSLADGRYGYREIDPFPPAIERQYRHYPITRESTVHQYGADYIELRGQKPLTIRFSGSPTVTLAPVRPHSGQFMWWSNRGDEGDSTLTKAFDLRGVDKATLQVWMWYDIEEHYDYAYIEVSTDGGKTWQLLRGLYTTPRNPNGNNLGWGYTGISGKPELLQKDRAKWVREIVNLSPYAGQEVLLRFEYITDDAVSHPGLFIDDISIPEIGYYEDFESGYGGWEPHGFIYTDGVLPQKWIVQVIELGHPPRVRRMEIGPDCRGEMEVQLGAEVPKAVLVISAYAPATSELARYTYTITP
;
A
#
# COMPACT_ATOMS: atom_id res chain seq x y z
N PRO A 1 7.41 5.67 22.62
CA PRO A 1 6.63 5.06 23.73
C PRO A 1 7.48 4.94 25.00
N ILE A 2 6.98 5.34 26.18
CA ILE A 2 7.69 5.09 27.45
C ILE A 2 7.46 3.62 27.81
N PRO A 3 8.48 2.74 27.82
CA PRO A 3 8.30 1.32 28.11
C PRO A 3 7.77 1.10 29.53
N THR A 4 7.05 0.00 29.74
CA THR A 4 6.73 -0.46 31.09
C THR A 4 8.05 -0.69 31.85
N PRO A 5 8.26 -0.09 33.04
CA PRO A 5 9.59 -0.08 33.68
C PRO A 5 10.05 -1.45 34.19
N THR A 6 9.18 -2.46 34.23
CA THR A 6 9.49 -3.82 34.67
C THR A 6 8.81 -4.81 33.74
N PRO A 7 9.53 -5.80 33.18
CA PRO A 7 8.94 -6.79 32.30
C PRO A 7 7.86 -7.59 33.05
N PRO A 8 6.75 -7.92 32.38
CA PRO A 8 5.78 -8.87 32.93
C PRO A 8 6.42 -10.24 33.15
N SER A 9 5.81 -11.05 34.02
CA SER A 9 6.23 -12.44 34.24
C SER A 9 5.00 -13.31 34.21
N TYR A 10 4.88 -14.13 33.16
CA TYR A 10 3.75 -15.02 32.99
C TYR A 10 4.08 -16.46 33.39
N SER A 11 3.12 -17.14 33.99
CA SER A 11 3.20 -18.56 34.38
C SER A 11 2.29 -19.42 33.50
N LEU A 12 2.70 -20.67 33.23
CA LEU A 12 1.84 -21.61 32.50
C LEU A 12 0.48 -21.76 33.20
N GLY A 13 -0.60 -21.65 32.42
CA GLY A 13 -1.97 -21.69 32.93
C GLY A 13 -2.53 -20.33 33.39
N GLU A 14 -1.74 -19.27 33.34
CA GLU A 14 -2.20 -17.90 33.61
C GLU A 14 -3.21 -17.45 32.56
N GLU A 15 -4.20 -16.66 32.98
CA GLU A 15 -5.25 -16.11 32.12
C GLU A 15 -5.00 -14.62 31.91
N GLU A 16 -5.08 -14.17 30.67
CA GLU A 16 -4.96 -12.75 30.29
C GLU A 16 -6.12 -12.34 29.39
N VAL A 17 -6.46 -11.05 29.42
CA VAL A 17 -7.51 -10.47 28.56
C VAL A 17 -6.87 -9.78 27.36
N PHE A 18 -7.32 -10.16 26.17
CA PHE A 18 -6.84 -9.62 24.90
C PHE A 18 -7.93 -8.83 24.20
N TRP A 19 -7.55 -7.68 23.61
CA TRP A 19 -8.32 -7.00 22.58
C TRP A 19 -8.08 -7.65 21.23
N ILE A 20 -9.16 -7.94 20.50
CA ILE A 20 -9.14 -8.60 19.20
C ILE A 20 -9.92 -7.75 18.20
N SER A 21 -9.38 -7.59 17.00
CA SER A 21 -10.07 -6.92 15.89
C SER A 21 -11.09 -7.85 15.25
N ASP A 22 -12.33 -7.36 15.11
CA ASP A 22 -13.40 -7.96 14.31
C ASP A 22 -13.51 -7.16 13.01
N GLN A 23 -12.55 -7.40 12.10
CA GLN A 23 -12.39 -6.65 10.85
C GLN A 23 -13.68 -6.55 10.03
N PRO A 24 -14.48 -7.63 9.85
CA PRO A 24 -15.72 -7.55 9.06
C PRO A 24 -16.77 -6.60 9.64
N ASN A 25 -16.73 -6.33 10.95
CA ASN A 25 -17.68 -5.45 11.62
C ASN A 25 -17.06 -4.10 12.05
N ASN A 26 -15.79 -3.85 11.68
CA ASN A 26 -15.03 -2.64 11.99
C ASN A 26 -15.19 -2.25 13.49
N ARG A 27 -14.78 -3.17 14.38
CA ARG A 27 -14.84 -3.00 15.84
C ARG A 27 -13.82 -3.90 16.54
N TYR A 28 -13.57 -3.60 17.80
CA TYR A 28 -12.79 -4.45 18.70
C TYR A 28 -13.68 -5.12 19.77
N PHE A 29 -13.28 -6.32 20.19
CA PHE A 29 -13.87 -7.02 21.34
C PHE A 29 -12.78 -7.58 22.24
N THR A 30 -13.15 -7.99 23.47
CA THR A 30 -12.21 -8.64 24.38
C THR A 30 -12.52 -10.12 24.53
N THR A 31 -11.47 -10.92 24.70
CA THR A 31 -11.58 -12.32 25.10
C THR A 31 -10.48 -12.70 26.08
N THR A 32 -10.65 -13.81 26.80
CA THR A 32 -9.67 -14.32 27.77
C THR A 32 -8.93 -15.50 27.17
N ALA A 33 -7.60 -15.49 27.20
CA ALA A 33 -6.76 -16.60 26.78
C ALA A 33 -5.87 -17.11 27.90
N VAL A 34 -5.48 -18.38 27.80
CA VAL A 34 -4.66 -19.08 28.78
C VAL A 34 -3.27 -19.32 28.19
N LEU A 35 -2.21 -19.04 28.94
CA LEU A 35 -0.84 -19.34 28.52
C LEU A 35 -0.61 -20.85 28.49
N LYS A 36 -0.40 -21.42 27.30
CA LYS A 36 -0.27 -22.87 27.08
C LYS A 36 1.16 -23.33 26.93
N TYR A 37 2.03 -22.49 26.37
CA TYR A 37 3.42 -22.85 26.12
C TYR A 37 4.33 -21.62 26.09
N VAL A 38 5.60 -21.84 26.42
CA VAL A 38 6.64 -20.81 26.47
C VAL A 38 7.91 -21.37 25.85
N THR A 39 8.51 -20.63 24.93
CA THR A 39 9.84 -20.92 24.36
C THR A 39 10.83 -19.82 24.79
N PRO A 40 12.11 -19.89 24.41
CA PRO A 40 13.04 -18.78 24.57
C PRO A 40 12.51 -17.42 24.05
N HIS A 41 11.81 -17.39 22.91
CA HIS A 41 11.32 -16.14 22.30
C HIS A 41 9.78 -15.99 22.26
N LEU A 42 8.99 -17.00 22.63
CA LEU A 42 7.52 -16.97 22.49
C LEU A 42 6.75 -17.21 23.78
N TYR A 43 5.61 -16.52 23.92
CA TYR A 43 4.46 -16.95 24.72
C TYR A 43 3.31 -17.36 23.81
N VAL A 44 2.74 -18.54 24.03
CA VAL A 44 1.64 -19.09 23.22
C VAL A 44 0.35 -19.14 24.03
N TRP A 45 -0.59 -18.28 23.67
CA TRP A 45 -1.88 -18.10 24.31
C TRP A 45 -2.98 -18.82 23.52
N LEU A 46 -3.89 -19.48 24.23
CA LEU A 46 -5.07 -20.13 23.65
C LEU A 46 -6.33 -19.57 24.27
N GLU A 47 -7.24 -19.07 23.45
CA GLU A 47 -8.54 -18.56 23.90
C GLU A 47 -9.31 -19.61 24.71
N LYS A 48 -9.91 -19.15 25.82
CA LYS A 48 -10.67 -20.00 26.73
C LYS A 48 -11.88 -20.59 26.03
N GLY A 49 -11.95 -21.92 26.01
CA GLY A 49 -13.03 -22.67 25.36
C GLY A 49 -12.64 -23.29 24.03
N TYR A 50 -11.55 -22.83 23.40
CA TYR A 50 -10.99 -23.49 22.22
C TYR A 50 -10.36 -24.84 22.57
N ARG A 51 -10.50 -25.80 21.66
CA ARG A 51 -9.90 -27.13 21.76
C ARG A 51 -9.04 -27.37 20.54
N VAL A 52 -7.74 -27.48 20.76
CA VAL A 52 -6.74 -27.79 19.73
C VAL A 52 -5.92 -29.00 20.16
N ASP A 53 -5.18 -29.59 19.22
CA ASP A 53 -4.14 -30.55 19.56
C ASP A 53 -2.97 -29.78 20.22
N GLU A 54 -2.84 -29.90 21.55
CA GLU A 54 -1.78 -29.21 22.31
C GLU A 54 -0.37 -29.64 21.89
N ARG A 55 -0.21 -30.84 21.35
CA ARG A 55 1.09 -31.29 20.82
C ARG A 55 1.41 -30.52 19.54
N ALA A 56 0.45 -30.42 18.62
CA ALA A 56 0.63 -29.67 17.38
C ALA A 56 0.90 -28.18 17.64
N LEU A 57 0.25 -27.59 18.64
CA LEU A 57 0.51 -26.20 19.07
C LEU A 57 1.95 -26.01 19.58
N ARG A 58 2.46 -26.95 20.39
CA ARG A 58 3.85 -26.92 20.89
C ARG A 58 4.85 -27.13 19.77
N GLU A 59 4.63 -28.11 18.90
CA GLU A 59 5.50 -28.40 17.76
C GLU A 59 5.59 -27.19 16.80
N ALA A 60 4.47 -26.49 16.56
CA ALA A 60 4.47 -25.28 15.74
C ALA A 60 5.25 -24.13 16.40
N ALA A 61 5.10 -23.94 17.71
CA ALA A 61 5.85 -22.92 18.46
C ALA A 61 7.35 -23.23 18.51
N ASP A 62 7.73 -24.50 18.73
CA ASP A 62 9.13 -24.92 18.69
C ASP A 62 9.72 -24.72 17.28
N ARG A 63 8.97 -25.01 16.22
CA ARG A 63 9.44 -24.77 14.85
C ARG A 63 9.57 -23.28 14.55
N PHE A 64 8.66 -22.46 15.05
CA PHE A 64 8.81 -21.01 14.93
C PHE A 64 10.11 -20.56 15.59
N ASP A 65 10.32 -20.91 16.86
CA ASP A 65 11.47 -20.48 17.66
C ASP A 65 12.82 -20.96 17.07
N ASN A 66 12.87 -22.19 16.57
CA ASN A 66 14.10 -22.82 16.11
C ASN A 66 14.38 -22.67 14.60
N GLU A 67 13.36 -22.39 13.77
CA GLU A 67 13.52 -22.31 12.32
C GLU A 67 13.04 -20.97 11.74
N ILE A 68 11.78 -20.59 11.97
CA ILE A 68 11.18 -19.40 11.32
C ILE A 68 11.83 -18.13 11.85
N TYR A 69 11.90 -18.00 13.18
CA TYR A 69 12.47 -16.85 13.87
C TYR A 69 13.90 -16.53 13.40
N PRO A 70 14.88 -17.46 13.43
CA PRO A 70 16.23 -17.15 12.95
C PRO A 70 16.32 -16.92 11.44
N ARG A 71 15.49 -17.58 10.61
CA ARG A 71 15.52 -17.38 9.14
C ARG A 71 14.98 -16.01 8.74
N ASN A 72 13.85 -15.59 9.31
CA ASN A 72 13.31 -14.26 9.06
C ASN A 72 14.30 -13.19 9.51
N ARG A 73 14.85 -13.31 10.73
CA ARG A 73 15.83 -12.33 11.23
C ARG A 73 17.09 -12.24 10.38
N ALA A 74 17.55 -13.35 9.81
CA ALA A 74 18.73 -13.36 8.95
C ALA A 74 18.55 -12.54 7.65
N LEU A 75 17.32 -12.41 7.14
CA LEU A 75 17.05 -11.70 5.90
C LEU A 75 16.43 -10.31 6.13
N PHE A 76 15.50 -10.18 7.07
CA PHE A 76 14.69 -8.97 7.24
C PHE A 76 15.14 -8.07 8.40
N GLY A 77 16.00 -8.55 9.31
CA GLY A 77 16.48 -7.76 10.44
C GLY A 77 16.01 -8.27 11.79
N SER A 78 15.46 -7.43 12.66
CA SER A 78 14.95 -7.87 13.96
C SER A 78 13.76 -7.03 14.37
N GLU A 79 12.84 -7.68 15.06
CA GLU A 79 11.77 -7.05 15.82
C GLU A 79 12.34 -6.20 16.96
N ARG A 80 11.47 -5.35 17.51
CA ARG A 80 11.81 -4.58 18.70
C ARG A 80 12.00 -5.53 19.89
N SER A 81 13.18 -5.48 20.52
CA SER A 81 13.50 -6.33 21.66
C SER A 81 14.50 -5.64 22.62
N PRO A 82 14.17 -5.44 23.91
CA PRO A 82 12.87 -5.74 24.52
C PRO A 82 11.76 -4.84 23.96
N GLY A 83 10.54 -5.37 24.03
CA GLY A 83 9.36 -4.76 23.47
C GLY A 83 8.79 -3.54 24.19
N ILE A 84 7.58 -3.12 23.84
CA ILE A 84 6.84 -2.06 24.54
C ILE A 84 6.60 -2.41 26.02
N ASP A 85 6.35 -3.69 26.33
CA ASP A 85 6.18 -4.17 27.71
C ASP A 85 7.50 -4.53 28.40
N ASN A 86 8.63 -4.26 27.73
CA ASN A 86 10.00 -4.52 28.19
C ASN A 86 10.33 -6.03 28.34
N ASP A 87 9.50 -6.95 27.83
CA ASP A 87 9.85 -8.37 27.66
C ASP A 87 10.53 -8.59 26.29
N PRO A 88 11.60 -9.39 26.17
CA PRO A 88 12.15 -9.78 24.87
C PRO A 88 11.36 -10.87 24.15
N ARG A 89 10.36 -11.48 24.77
CA ARG A 89 9.50 -12.49 24.13
C ARG A 89 8.32 -11.84 23.43
N ILE A 90 7.98 -12.41 22.28
CA ILE A 90 6.78 -12.06 21.53
C ILE A 90 5.62 -13.01 21.88
N HIS A 91 4.41 -12.62 21.54
CA HIS A 91 3.16 -13.28 21.90
C HIS A 91 2.45 -13.84 20.67
N ILE A 92 1.85 -15.03 20.79
CA ILE A 92 0.94 -15.58 19.78
C ILE A 92 -0.40 -15.86 20.44
N PHE A 93 -1.43 -15.10 20.06
CA PHE A 93 -2.82 -15.37 20.41
C PHE A 93 -3.42 -16.37 19.42
N ASN A 94 -4.04 -17.44 19.93
CA ASN A 94 -4.74 -18.44 19.14
C ASN A 94 -6.21 -18.52 19.58
N GLY A 95 -7.15 -18.16 18.70
CA GLY A 95 -8.57 -18.14 19.05
C GLY A 95 -9.47 -17.72 17.90
N HIS A 96 -10.60 -17.11 18.25
CA HIS A 96 -11.56 -16.50 17.35
C HIS A 96 -11.00 -15.17 16.85
N VAL A 97 -10.68 -15.11 15.56
CA VAL A 97 -10.17 -13.90 14.90
C VAL A 97 -10.97 -13.68 13.61
N PRO A 98 -12.09 -12.94 13.66
CA PRO A 98 -12.97 -12.78 12.50
C PRO A 98 -12.29 -12.12 11.30
N GLY A 99 -12.58 -12.63 10.10
CA GLY A 99 -12.24 -11.98 8.83
C GLY A 99 -10.94 -12.44 8.18
N VAL A 100 -9.93 -12.85 8.96
CA VAL A 100 -8.59 -13.20 8.44
C VAL A 100 -8.09 -14.54 8.98
N GLY A 101 -7.04 -15.10 8.36
CA GLY A 101 -6.35 -16.31 8.85
C GLY A 101 -5.44 -16.01 10.04
N GLY A 102 -4.84 -14.83 10.05
CA GLY A 102 -4.11 -14.22 11.15
C GLY A 102 -3.80 -12.76 10.81
N TYR A 103 -3.27 -12.02 11.79
CA TYR A 103 -2.76 -10.66 11.58
C TYR A 103 -1.74 -10.27 12.64
N TYR A 104 -0.84 -9.36 12.28
CA TYR A 104 -0.08 -8.47 13.14
C TYR A 104 -0.78 -7.11 13.22
N SER A 105 -0.70 -6.44 14.37
CA SER A 105 -1.23 -5.08 14.50
C SER A 105 -0.21 -4.17 15.17
N SER A 106 0.25 -3.17 14.45
CA SER A 106 1.13 -2.12 14.98
C SER A 106 0.46 -1.32 16.11
N ALA A 107 -0.88 -1.33 16.22
CA ALA A 107 -1.62 -0.72 17.31
C ALA A 107 -1.19 -1.25 18.69
N ASP A 108 -0.78 -2.53 18.76
CA ASP A 108 -0.33 -3.17 19.99
C ASP A 108 1.06 -2.69 20.45
N GLU A 109 1.81 -2.01 19.59
CA GLU A 109 3.12 -1.41 19.86
C GLU A 109 3.02 -0.03 20.55
N TYR A 110 1.80 0.44 20.80
CA TYR A 110 1.51 1.70 21.48
C TYR A 110 0.92 1.51 22.87
N PRO A 111 1.16 2.45 23.81
CA PRO A 111 0.46 2.44 25.08
C PRO A 111 -1.05 2.64 24.86
N ARG A 112 -1.88 2.13 25.77
CA ARG A 112 -3.34 2.32 25.72
C ARG A 112 -3.81 3.77 25.77
N ALA A 113 -2.94 4.67 26.22
CA ALA A 113 -3.18 6.10 26.18
C ALA A 113 -3.15 6.69 24.75
N VAL A 114 -2.49 5.99 23.81
CA VAL A 114 -2.42 6.35 22.39
C VAL A 114 -3.47 5.58 21.60
N ASN A 115 -3.48 4.24 21.71
CA ASN A 115 -4.54 3.41 21.11
C ASN A 115 -5.27 2.61 22.20
N PRO A 116 -6.56 2.87 22.48
CA PRO A 116 -7.30 2.23 23.57
C PRO A 116 -7.48 0.71 23.43
N TYR A 117 -7.31 0.18 22.22
CA TYR A 117 -7.44 -1.26 21.92
C TYR A 117 -6.09 -1.99 21.92
N SER A 118 -4.98 -1.30 22.22
CA SER A 118 -3.67 -1.93 22.33
C SER A 118 -3.63 -2.98 23.46
N ASN A 119 -2.98 -4.10 23.17
CA ASN A 119 -2.56 -5.10 24.13
C ASN A 119 -1.21 -4.78 24.77
N GLU A 120 -0.49 -3.78 24.25
CA GLU A 120 0.82 -3.31 24.72
C GLU A 120 1.85 -4.45 24.68
N LYS A 121 1.96 -5.13 23.52
CA LYS A 121 2.76 -6.35 23.27
C LYS A 121 3.16 -6.50 21.82
N GLU A 122 4.32 -7.09 21.59
CA GLU A 122 4.72 -7.65 20.31
C GLU A 122 3.92 -8.95 20.10
N ILE A 123 2.78 -8.87 19.40
CA ILE A 123 1.80 -9.97 19.30
C ILE A 123 1.31 -10.25 17.87
N PHE A 124 1.07 -11.53 17.58
CA PHE A 124 0.31 -12.00 16.42
C PHE A 124 -0.98 -12.69 16.84
N TYR A 125 -2.00 -12.60 16.00
CA TYR A 125 -3.30 -13.23 16.21
C TYR A 125 -3.51 -14.29 15.14
N ILE A 126 -3.92 -15.50 15.54
CA ILE A 126 -4.19 -16.60 14.62
C ILE A 126 -5.63 -17.07 14.78
N ASN A 127 -6.33 -17.12 13.65
CA ASN A 127 -7.72 -17.55 13.57
C ASN A 127 -7.83 -19.08 13.54
N LEU A 128 -8.20 -19.66 14.67
CA LEU A 128 -8.39 -21.10 14.80
C LEU A 128 -9.68 -21.62 14.15
N ASP A 129 -10.58 -20.75 13.69
CA ASP A 129 -11.79 -21.16 12.98
C ASP A 129 -11.50 -21.61 11.54
N VAL A 130 -10.39 -21.13 10.96
CA VAL A 130 -9.99 -21.42 9.58
C VAL A 130 -8.62 -22.07 9.46
N VAL A 131 -7.77 -21.96 10.50
CA VAL A 131 -6.40 -22.52 10.50
C VAL A 131 -6.20 -23.49 11.66
N LYS A 132 -5.37 -24.51 11.45
CA LYS A 132 -5.06 -25.53 12.47
C LYS A 132 -3.58 -25.47 12.87
N PRO A 133 -3.24 -25.42 14.18
CA PRO A 133 -1.86 -25.47 14.65
C PRO A 133 -1.12 -26.70 14.11
N GLY A 134 0.16 -26.53 13.77
CA GLY A 134 1.02 -27.57 13.20
C GLY A 134 0.77 -27.88 11.71
N SER A 135 -0.18 -27.19 11.06
CA SER A 135 -0.30 -27.26 9.59
C SER A 135 0.70 -26.30 8.93
N GLY A 136 1.11 -26.60 7.69
CA GLY A 136 1.99 -25.70 6.94
C GLY A 136 1.40 -24.31 6.70
N PHE A 137 0.07 -24.20 6.62
CA PHE A 137 -0.63 -22.92 6.49
C PHE A 137 -0.64 -22.10 7.80
N TYR A 138 -0.68 -22.76 8.96
CA TYR A 138 -0.47 -22.08 10.24
C TYR A 138 0.93 -21.50 10.34
N GLU A 139 1.92 -22.30 9.97
CA GLU A 139 3.31 -21.87 9.99
C GLU A 139 3.60 -20.77 8.96
N SER A 140 2.94 -20.78 7.80
CA SER A 140 3.10 -19.73 6.79
C SER A 140 2.63 -18.39 7.33
N ILE A 141 1.46 -18.35 7.98
CA ILE A 141 0.95 -17.16 8.64
C ILE A 141 1.93 -16.69 9.73
N LEU A 142 2.47 -17.59 10.57
CA LEU A 142 3.47 -17.17 11.56
C LEU A 142 4.72 -16.53 10.93
N ALA A 143 5.22 -17.06 9.82
CA ALA A 143 6.36 -16.49 9.11
C ALA A 143 6.03 -15.13 8.47
N HIS A 144 4.81 -14.99 7.96
CA HIS A 144 4.27 -13.78 7.37
C HIS A 144 4.15 -12.67 8.42
N GLU A 145 3.37 -12.88 9.48
CA GLU A 145 3.14 -11.87 10.51
C GLU A 145 4.44 -11.46 11.23
N PHE A 146 5.38 -12.40 11.42
CA PHE A 146 6.67 -12.07 11.99
C PHE A 146 7.53 -11.18 11.09
N GLN A 147 7.36 -11.26 9.77
CA GLN A 147 8.02 -10.31 8.86
C GLN A 147 7.46 -8.91 9.08
N HIS A 148 6.13 -8.71 9.17
CA HIS A 148 5.55 -7.40 9.47
C HIS A 148 6.08 -6.79 10.77
N MET A 149 6.17 -7.57 11.86
CA MET A 149 6.72 -7.09 13.13
C MET A 149 8.20 -6.71 13.05
N ILE A 150 9.02 -7.49 12.33
CA ILE A 150 10.40 -7.10 12.05
C ILE A 150 10.42 -5.78 11.28
N HIS A 151 9.61 -5.69 10.22
CA HIS A 151 9.59 -4.55 9.34
C HIS A 151 9.20 -3.28 10.08
N TRP A 152 8.14 -3.33 10.89
CA TRP A 152 7.69 -2.22 11.73
C TRP A 152 8.80 -1.61 12.59
N ASN A 153 9.75 -2.43 13.07
CA ASN A 153 10.91 -1.93 13.83
C ASN A 153 12.07 -1.44 12.94
N VAL A 154 12.26 -2.03 11.76
CA VAL A 154 13.38 -1.71 10.86
C VAL A 154 13.08 -0.49 10.00
N ASP A 155 11.92 -0.49 9.35
CA ASP A 155 11.36 0.61 8.59
C ASP A 155 9.83 0.59 8.71
N ARG A 156 9.32 1.50 9.55
CA ARG A 156 7.89 1.56 9.87
C ARG A 156 7.07 2.12 8.69
N ASN A 157 7.65 3.02 7.92
CA ASN A 157 6.94 3.80 6.91
C ASN A 157 7.35 3.27 5.53
N GLU A 158 6.84 2.11 5.14
CA GLU A 158 7.10 1.49 3.85
C GLU A 158 5.78 1.27 3.10
N ASP A 159 5.79 1.36 1.77
CA ASP A 159 4.63 1.12 0.92
C ASP A 159 4.07 -0.29 1.17
N THR A 160 2.75 -0.40 1.34
CA THR A 160 2.03 -1.66 1.58
C THR A 160 2.48 -2.82 0.67
N TRP A 161 2.65 -2.57 -0.65
CA TRP A 161 3.02 -3.62 -1.61
C TRP A 161 4.43 -4.19 -1.38
N VAL A 162 5.37 -3.38 -0.86
CA VAL A 162 6.72 -3.85 -0.51
C VAL A 162 6.64 -4.70 0.74
N ASN A 163 5.95 -4.20 1.77
CA ASN A 163 5.77 -4.89 3.04
C ASN A 163 5.11 -6.27 2.84
N GLU A 164 4.01 -6.32 2.09
CA GLU A 164 3.29 -7.56 1.79
C GLU A 164 4.09 -8.52 0.88
N GLY A 165 4.83 -7.96 -0.08
CA GLY A 165 5.75 -8.75 -0.92
C GLY A 165 6.85 -9.43 -0.10
N LEU A 166 7.42 -8.73 0.89
CA LEU A 166 8.45 -9.26 1.79
C LEU A 166 7.85 -10.30 2.76
N SER A 167 6.62 -10.11 3.21
CA SER A 167 5.91 -11.09 4.04
C SER A 167 5.61 -12.39 3.28
N GLN A 168 5.17 -12.30 2.02
CA GLN A 168 5.06 -13.49 1.15
C GLN A 168 6.42 -14.15 0.88
N LEU A 169 7.49 -13.34 0.74
CA LEU A 169 8.84 -13.86 0.61
C LEU A 169 9.30 -14.59 1.89
N ALA A 170 8.87 -14.15 3.08
CA ALA A 170 9.12 -14.83 4.34
C ALA A 170 8.52 -16.25 4.36
N GLU A 171 7.32 -16.43 3.82
CA GLU A 171 6.73 -17.77 3.65
C GLU A 171 7.61 -18.65 2.74
N TYR A 172 8.06 -18.09 1.61
CA TYR A 172 8.89 -18.79 0.63
C TYR A 172 10.25 -19.24 1.19
N ILE A 173 11.01 -18.35 1.84
CA ILE A 173 12.34 -18.70 2.38
C ILE A 173 12.25 -19.76 3.50
N ASN A 174 11.09 -19.85 4.16
CA ASN A 174 10.80 -20.87 5.16
C ASN A 174 10.32 -22.20 4.57
N ARG A 175 10.19 -22.29 3.24
CA ARG A 175 9.71 -23.46 2.48
C ARG A 175 8.28 -23.86 2.88
N LEU A 176 7.44 -22.85 3.11
CA LEU A 176 6.06 -23.02 3.53
C LEU A 176 5.12 -23.00 2.30
N PRO A 177 3.94 -23.62 2.38
CA PRO A 177 3.02 -23.68 1.25
C PRO A 177 2.50 -22.27 0.91
N GLY A 178 2.46 -21.93 -0.38
CA GLY A 178 1.81 -20.71 -0.86
C GLY A 178 0.28 -20.80 -0.83
N ASN A 179 -0.37 -19.66 -0.98
CA ASN A 179 -1.82 -19.48 -0.88
C ASN A 179 -2.57 -19.39 -2.23
N GLY A 180 -1.88 -19.62 -3.36
CA GLY A 180 -2.45 -19.50 -4.71
C GLY A 180 -2.34 -18.09 -5.34
N SER A 181 -1.75 -17.12 -4.64
CA SER A 181 -1.57 -15.74 -5.10
C SER A 181 -0.88 -15.62 -6.45
N LYS A 182 0.16 -16.44 -6.72
CA LYS A 182 0.85 -16.49 -8.02
C LYS A 182 -0.09 -16.78 -9.19
N GLU A 183 -0.98 -17.75 -9.03
CA GLU A 183 -1.95 -18.13 -10.08
C GLU A 183 -2.98 -17.02 -10.26
N ALA A 184 -3.44 -16.41 -9.16
CA ALA A 184 -4.36 -15.28 -9.21
C ALA A 184 -3.78 -14.07 -9.97
N PHE A 185 -2.50 -13.73 -9.73
CA PHE A 185 -1.81 -12.68 -10.48
C PHE A 185 -1.62 -13.05 -11.95
N ALA A 186 -1.21 -14.29 -12.25
CA ALA A 186 -1.08 -14.73 -13.63
C ALA A 186 -2.42 -14.64 -14.38
N HIS A 187 -3.55 -14.84 -13.72
CA HIS A 187 -4.87 -14.61 -14.31
C HIS A 187 -5.26 -13.14 -14.46
N ASN A 188 -4.65 -12.24 -13.68
CA ASN A 188 -4.92 -10.80 -13.67
C ASN A 188 -3.60 -10.00 -13.76
N PRO A 189 -2.85 -10.09 -14.87
CA PRO A 189 -1.54 -9.44 -14.99
C PRO A 189 -1.61 -7.91 -15.06
N ASP A 190 -2.80 -7.34 -15.23
CA ASP A 190 -3.08 -5.90 -15.16
C ASP A 190 -3.28 -5.41 -13.70
N THR A 191 -2.99 -6.24 -12.69
CA THR A 191 -2.91 -5.77 -11.31
C THR A 191 -1.75 -4.77 -11.14
N GLN A 192 -2.06 -3.58 -10.64
CA GLN A 192 -1.06 -2.55 -10.33
C GLN A 192 -0.17 -2.98 -9.17
N LEU A 193 1.12 -3.20 -9.45
CA LEU A 193 2.11 -3.63 -8.47
C LEU A 193 2.21 -2.68 -7.26
N THR A 194 2.13 -1.38 -7.50
CA THR A 194 2.38 -0.34 -6.47
C THR A 194 1.09 0.16 -5.81
N SER A 195 0.08 -0.70 -5.65
CA SER A 195 -1.18 -0.36 -5.00
C SER A 195 -1.76 -1.55 -4.24
N TRP A 196 -2.61 -1.26 -3.26
CA TRP A 196 -3.35 -2.27 -2.50
C TRP A 196 -4.84 -1.97 -2.52
N PRO A 197 -5.73 -2.97 -2.65
CA PRO A 197 -7.17 -2.75 -2.61
C PRO A 197 -7.72 -2.71 -1.18
N ASP A 198 -8.81 -1.97 -0.98
CA ASP A 198 -9.49 -1.82 0.33
C ASP A 198 -10.06 -3.15 0.85
N GLU A 199 -10.54 -4.00 -0.06
CA GLU A 199 -11.23 -5.24 0.29
C GLU A 199 -10.23 -6.41 0.28
N PRO A 200 -9.96 -7.07 1.43
CA PRO A 200 -8.95 -8.13 1.51
C PRO A 200 -9.15 -9.29 0.52
N LYS A 201 -10.40 -9.58 0.14
CA LYS A 201 -10.76 -10.60 -0.85
C LYS A 201 -10.20 -10.31 -2.26
N ASP A 202 -9.96 -9.04 -2.58
CA ASP A 202 -9.52 -8.58 -3.88
C ASP A 202 -7.99 -8.43 -3.95
N ALA A 203 -7.28 -8.56 -2.81
CA ALA A 203 -5.82 -8.42 -2.70
C ALA A 203 -5.02 -9.65 -3.18
N LEU A 204 -5.65 -10.81 -3.41
CA LEU A 204 -4.96 -12.05 -3.78
C LEU A 204 -4.00 -11.92 -4.98
N PRO A 205 -4.35 -11.26 -6.11
CA PRO A 205 -3.38 -10.99 -7.17
C PRO A 205 -2.29 -9.98 -6.77
N ASN A 206 -2.56 -9.01 -5.90
CA ASN A 206 -1.56 -8.06 -5.40
C ASN A 206 -0.49 -8.76 -4.55
N TYR A 207 -0.89 -9.71 -3.70
CA TYR A 207 0.04 -10.62 -3.01
C TYR A 207 0.92 -11.37 -4.01
N GLY A 208 0.34 -11.86 -5.11
CA GLY A 208 1.05 -12.61 -6.14
C GLY A 208 2.06 -11.77 -6.90
N ALA A 209 1.65 -10.56 -7.32
CA ALA A 209 2.49 -9.59 -8.00
C ALA A 209 3.69 -9.19 -7.13
N SER A 210 3.41 -8.78 -5.90
CA SER A 210 4.41 -8.29 -4.95
C SER A 210 5.39 -9.39 -4.56
N PHE A 211 4.90 -10.60 -4.26
CA PHE A 211 5.76 -11.75 -4.01
C PHE A 211 6.70 -12.05 -5.18
N LEU A 212 6.14 -12.17 -6.39
CA LEU A 212 6.93 -12.50 -7.58
C LEU A 212 7.97 -11.41 -7.88
N PHE A 213 7.64 -10.14 -7.67
CA PHE A 213 8.59 -9.04 -7.83
C PHE A 213 9.72 -9.09 -6.79
N MET A 214 9.41 -9.30 -5.50
CA MET A 214 10.43 -9.42 -4.45
C MET A 214 11.34 -10.63 -4.65
N ALA A 215 10.77 -11.76 -5.05
CA ALA A 215 11.54 -12.95 -5.33
C ALA A 215 12.43 -12.79 -6.58
N TYR A 216 11.91 -12.17 -7.64
CA TYR A 216 12.69 -11.81 -8.82
C TYR A 216 13.85 -10.87 -8.45
N PHE A 217 13.59 -9.86 -7.61
CA PHE A 217 14.61 -8.94 -7.12
C PHE A 217 15.68 -9.66 -6.31
N LEU A 218 15.28 -10.55 -5.38
CA LEU A 218 16.20 -11.38 -4.60
C LEU A 218 17.07 -12.26 -5.50
N GLU A 219 16.49 -12.97 -6.45
CA GLU A 219 17.25 -13.87 -7.33
C GLU A 219 18.19 -13.08 -8.27
N ARG A 220 17.76 -11.92 -8.76
CA ARG A 220 18.54 -11.09 -9.69
C ARG A 220 19.66 -10.33 -9.02
N PHE A 221 19.43 -9.76 -7.83
CA PHE A 221 20.34 -8.83 -7.17
C PHE A 221 20.92 -9.32 -5.83
N GLY A 222 20.45 -10.46 -5.33
CA GLY A 222 20.96 -11.14 -4.14
C GLY A 222 20.46 -10.56 -2.82
N GLU A 223 20.70 -11.31 -1.74
CA GLU A 223 20.24 -10.95 -0.39
C GLU A 223 20.81 -9.62 0.14
N GLU A 224 22.01 -9.21 -0.31
CA GLU A 224 22.59 -7.93 0.14
C GLU A 224 21.75 -6.74 -0.32
N SER A 225 21.30 -6.76 -1.58
CA SER A 225 20.42 -5.73 -2.13
C SER A 225 19.06 -5.75 -1.46
N LEU A 226 18.51 -6.94 -1.18
CA LEU A 226 17.24 -7.07 -0.46
C LEU A 226 17.33 -6.55 0.98
N ARG A 227 18.41 -6.86 1.71
CA ARG A 227 18.63 -6.31 3.06
C ARG A 227 18.72 -4.79 3.07
N LYS A 228 19.32 -4.18 2.03
CA LYS A 228 19.35 -2.72 1.87
C LYS A 228 17.97 -2.15 1.60
N LEU A 229 17.13 -2.86 0.83
CA LEU A 229 15.74 -2.48 0.60
C LEU A 229 14.98 -2.47 1.92
N VAL A 230 15.01 -3.57 2.66
CA VAL A 230 14.30 -3.71 3.94
C VAL A 230 14.71 -2.66 4.97
N ALA A 231 15.95 -2.16 4.91
CA ALA A 231 16.49 -1.17 5.84
C ALA A 231 16.50 0.26 5.28
N SER A 232 15.91 0.49 4.11
CA SER A 232 15.84 1.80 3.47
C SER A 232 14.84 2.69 4.22
N PRO A 233 15.16 3.95 4.54
CA PRO A 233 14.18 4.91 5.05
C PRO A 233 13.39 5.60 3.91
N ALA A 234 13.73 5.31 2.65
CA ALA A 234 12.95 5.70 1.49
C ALA A 234 12.00 4.57 1.11
N ASN A 235 10.83 4.91 0.58
CA ASN A 235 9.72 3.98 0.40
C ASN A 235 9.57 3.56 -1.07
N GLY A 236 9.08 2.34 -1.27
CA GLY A 236 8.58 1.84 -2.54
C GLY A 236 9.56 2.02 -3.68
N VAL A 237 9.05 2.55 -4.80
CA VAL A 237 9.84 2.82 -6.02
C VAL A 237 11.07 3.69 -5.75
N THR A 238 11.02 4.60 -4.77
CA THR A 238 12.16 5.44 -4.41
C THR A 238 13.29 4.61 -3.82
N ALA A 239 12.99 3.71 -2.88
CA ALA A 239 13.94 2.78 -2.27
C ALA A 239 14.66 1.92 -3.33
N PHE A 240 13.89 1.34 -4.25
CA PHE A 240 14.44 0.54 -5.35
C PHE A 240 15.38 1.37 -6.22
N ASN A 241 14.99 2.59 -6.60
CA ASN A 241 15.83 3.45 -7.42
C ASN A 241 17.16 3.81 -6.73
N GLU A 242 17.16 4.05 -5.42
CA GLU A 242 18.40 4.31 -4.68
C GLU A 242 19.35 3.11 -4.70
N ILE A 243 18.81 1.89 -4.57
CA ILE A 243 19.59 0.64 -4.55
C ILE A 243 20.10 0.28 -5.95
N LEU A 244 19.29 0.55 -6.98
CA LEU A 244 19.58 0.21 -8.38
C LEU A 244 20.48 1.25 -9.08
N ALA A 245 20.48 2.51 -8.64
CA ALA A 245 21.25 3.58 -9.25
C ALA A 245 22.76 3.29 -9.37
N PRO A 246 23.45 2.71 -8.35
CA PRO A 246 24.85 2.29 -8.48
C PRO A 246 25.10 1.24 -9.58
N MET A 247 24.07 0.50 -9.99
CA MET A 247 24.11 -0.50 -11.06
C MET A 247 23.73 0.10 -12.43
N GLY A 248 23.41 1.40 -12.48
CA GLY A 248 22.96 2.08 -13.70
C GLY A 248 21.56 1.66 -14.15
N LEU A 249 20.73 1.16 -13.23
CA LEU A 249 19.36 0.72 -13.49
C LEU A 249 18.36 1.61 -12.75
N SER A 250 17.17 1.75 -13.33
CA SER A 250 15.99 2.28 -12.64
C SER A 250 15.04 1.15 -12.22
N PHE A 251 14.12 1.45 -11.30
CA PHE A 251 13.00 0.57 -10.97
C PHE A 251 12.23 0.16 -12.25
N GLU A 252 11.96 1.11 -13.14
CA GLU A 252 11.24 0.87 -14.39
C GLU A 252 11.98 -0.07 -15.34
N ASP A 253 13.32 -0.11 -15.32
CA ASP A 253 14.09 -1.07 -16.12
C ASP A 253 13.95 -2.49 -15.56
N VAL A 254 13.98 -2.64 -14.24
CA VAL A 254 13.79 -3.93 -13.57
C VAL A 254 12.36 -4.41 -13.71
N PHE A 255 11.38 -3.51 -13.56
CA PHE A 255 9.97 -3.78 -13.77
C PHE A 255 9.70 -4.22 -15.23
N ALA A 256 10.28 -3.53 -16.22
CA ALA A 256 10.17 -3.93 -17.63
C ALA A 256 10.71 -5.34 -17.89
N ASP A 257 11.85 -5.70 -17.28
CA ASP A 257 12.42 -7.04 -17.38
C ASP A 257 11.55 -8.09 -16.67
N TRP A 258 10.99 -7.75 -15.50
CA TRP A 258 10.11 -8.62 -14.71
C TRP A 258 8.83 -9.01 -15.46
N LEU A 259 8.21 -8.08 -16.19
CA LEU A 259 7.06 -8.38 -17.06
C LEU A 259 7.42 -9.46 -18.11
N ILE A 260 8.63 -9.42 -18.64
CA ILE A 260 9.10 -10.44 -19.58
C ILE A 260 9.43 -11.74 -18.86
N ALA A 261 10.04 -11.69 -17.68
CA ALA A 261 10.34 -12.87 -16.87
C ALA A 261 9.08 -13.66 -16.50
N ASN A 262 7.99 -12.97 -16.14
CA ASN A 262 6.69 -13.61 -15.86
C ASN A 262 6.13 -14.38 -17.05
N TYR A 263 6.33 -13.89 -18.27
CA TYR A 263 5.81 -14.54 -19.47
C TYR A 263 6.74 -15.62 -20.03
N LEU A 264 8.03 -15.32 -20.11
CA LEU A 264 8.99 -16.13 -20.83
C LEU A 264 9.62 -17.20 -19.95
N ASP A 265 9.92 -16.85 -18.70
CA ASP A 265 10.64 -17.68 -17.73
C ASP A 265 11.88 -18.42 -18.28
N GLU A 266 12.77 -17.67 -18.93
CA GLU A 266 14.01 -18.20 -19.52
C GLU A 266 15.24 -17.53 -18.91
N PRO A 267 15.72 -17.98 -17.73
CA PRO A 267 16.91 -17.45 -17.07
C PRO A 267 18.21 -17.74 -17.83
N SER A 268 18.15 -18.54 -18.91
CA SER A 268 19.27 -18.81 -19.81
C SER A 268 19.53 -17.68 -20.81
N LEU A 269 18.56 -16.78 -21.02
CA LEU A 269 18.65 -15.68 -21.97
C LEU A 269 19.25 -14.42 -21.36
N ALA A 270 19.95 -13.65 -22.21
CA ALA A 270 20.67 -12.45 -21.81
C ALA A 270 21.62 -12.71 -20.61
N ASP A 271 21.48 -11.96 -19.53
CA ASP A 271 22.19 -12.13 -18.26
C ASP A 271 21.30 -12.76 -17.17
N GLY A 272 20.25 -13.48 -17.60
CA GLY A 272 19.27 -14.12 -16.72
C GLY A 272 18.09 -13.22 -16.34
N ARG A 273 18.02 -11.99 -16.85
CA ARG A 273 16.93 -11.04 -16.52
C ARG A 273 15.53 -11.47 -16.99
N TYR A 274 15.41 -12.44 -17.89
CA TYR A 274 14.12 -12.84 -18.48
C TYR A 274 13.56 -14.15 -17.92
N GLY A 275 13.93 -14.52 -16.70
CA GLY A 275 13.29 -15.63 -15.99
C GLY A 275 13.72 -15.71 -14.53
N TYR A 276 13.13 -16.67 -13.84
CA TYR A 276 13.43 -17.03 -12.46
C TYR A 276 14.39 -18.23 -12.44
N ARG A 277 15.19 -18.36 -11.38
CA ARG A 277 16.15 -19.46 -11.17
C ARG A 277 15.55 -20.58 -10.34
N GLU A 278 14.78 -20.24 -9.29
CA GLU A 278 14.21 -21.23 -8.37
C GLU A 278 12.69 -21.28 -8.44
N ILE A 279 12.04 -20.15 -8.68
CA ILE A 279 10.60 -20.06 -8.81
C ILE A 279 10.15 -20.42 -10.23
N ASP A 280 9.03 -21.14 -10.33
CA ASP A 280 8.29 -21.34 -11.58
C ASP A 280 6.99 -20.50 -11.51
N PRO A 281 6.85 -19.43 -12.33
CA PRO A 281 5.65 -18.63 -12.39
C PRO A 281 4.58 -19.27 -13.29
N PHE A 282 3.32 -18.92 -13.06
CA PHE A 282 2.26 -19.26 -14.02
C PHE A 282 2.33 -18.26 -15.19
N PRO A 283 2.19 -18.71 -16.46
CA PRO A 283 2.15 -17.81 -17.60
C PRO A 283 1.00 -16.80 -17.47
N PRO A 284 1.24 -15.49 -17.68
CA PRO A 284 0.22 -14.48 -17.54
C PRO A 284 -0.86 -14.62 -18.62
N ALA A 285 -2.08 -14.26 -18.25
CA ALA A 285 -3.24 -14.31 -19.12
C ALA A 285 -3.04 -13.41 -20.35
N ILE A 286 -3.38 -13.96 -21.50
CA ILE A 286 -3.36 -13.22 -22.77
C ILE A 286 -4.67 -12.42 -22.87
N GLU A 287 -4.56 -11.10 -22.84
CA GLU A 287 -5.70 -10.18 -22.96
C GLU A 287 -6.36 -10.31 -24.34
N ARG A 288 -5.56 -10.42 -25.41
CA ARG A 288 -6.04 -10.57 -26.79
C ARG A 288 -5.12 -11.42 -27.64
N GLN A 289 -5.72 -12.13 -28.59
CA GLN A 289 -5.02 -12.91 -29.60
C GLN A 289 -5.48 -12.51 -31.01
N TYR A 290 -4.53 -12.21 -31.90
CA TYR A 290 -4.79 -11.86 -33.29
C TYR A 290 -4.14 -12.83 -34.28
N ARG A 291 -4.89 -13.11 -35.36
CA ARG A 291 -4.45 -13.91 -36.54
C ARG A 291 -4.76 -13.23 -37.87
N HIS A 292 -5.52 -12.15 -37.84
CA HIS A 292 -5.98 -11.40 -39.01
C HIS A 292 -5.67 -9.92 -38.77
N TYR A 293 -5.13 -9.26 -39.80
CA TYR A 293 -4.70 -7.87 -39.78
C TYR A 293 -5.21 -7.18 -41.06
N PRO A 294 -5.39 -5.84 -41.07
CA PRO A 294 -5.03 -4.90 -40.02
C PRO A 294 -5.99 -4.92 -38.84
N ILE A 295 -5.50 -4.49 -37.67
CA ILE A 295 -6.33 -4.21 -36.50
C ILE A 295 -5.98 -2.84 -35.92
N THR A 296 -6.95 -2.20 -35.28
CA THR A 296 -6.78 -1.01 -34.45
C THR A 296 -7.65 -1.17 -33.21
N ARG A 297 -7.10 -0.90 -32.03
CA ARG A 297 -7.83 -0.99 -30.77
C ARG A 297 -7.41 0.11 -29.81
N GLU A 298 -8.40 0.57 -29.05
CA GLU A 298 -8.23 1.39 -27.86
C GLU A 298 -8.45 0.51 -26.63
N SER A 299 -7.64 0.71 -25.60
CA SER A 299 -7.72 -0.02 -24.33
C SER A 299 -7.19 0.84 -23.17
N THR A 300 -7.24 0.28 -21.98
CA THR A 300 -6.62 0.81 -20.76
C THR A 300 -5.74 -0.25 -20.13
N VAL A 301 -4.78 0.20 -19.30
CA VAL A 301 -3.95 -0.63 -18.43
C VAL A 301 -3.77 0.13 -17.11
N HIS A 302 -3.68 -0.57 -15.98
CA HIS A 302 -3.35 0.05 -14.71
C HIS A 302 -1.88 0.49 -14.69
N GLN A 303 -1.55 1.47 -13.84
CA GLN A 303 -0.15 1.85 -13.63
C GLN A 303 0.60 0.64 -13.07
N TYR A 304 1.81 0.38 -13.52
CA TYR A 304 2.59 -0.79 -13.09
C TYR A 304 1.84 -2.14 -13.19
N GLY A 305 0.85 -2.24 -14.09
CA GLY A 305 0.22 -3.48 -14.57
C GLY A 305 0.61 -3.76 -16.02
N ALA A 306 0.18 -4.88 -16.61
CA ALA A 306 0.52 -5.22 -18.00
C ALA A 306 -0.57 -5.96 -18.79
N ASP A 307 -0.73 -5.54 -20.05
CA ASP A 307 -1.50 -6.24 -21.07
C ASP A 307 -0.59 -7.10 -21.95
N TYR A 308 -0.92 -8.39 -22.09
CA TYR A 308 -0.22 -9.34 -22.97
C TYR A 308 -1.06 -9.65 -24.21
N ILE A 309 -0.60 -9.20 -25.37
CA ILE A 309 -1.32 -9.36 -26.65
C ILE A 309 -0.55 -10.32 -27.56
N GLU A 310 -1.16 -11.47 -27.86
CA GLU A 310 -0.57 -12.47 -28.74
C GLU A 310 -0.82 -12.14 -30.22
N LEU A 311 0.25 -12.11 -31.00
CA LEU A 311 0.25 -11.89 -32.44
C LEU A 311 0.72 -13.16 -33.16
N ARG A 312 -0.06 -13.63 -34.14
CA ARG A 312 0.34 -14.73 -35.03
C ARG A 312 0.23 -14.33 -36.47
N GLY A 313 1.14 -14.82 -37.31
CA GLY A 313 1.20 -14.48 -38.72
C GLY A 313 2.33 -15.20 -39.43
N GLN A 314 2.37 -15.09 -40.76
CA GLN A 314 3.44 -15.64 -41.62
C GLN A 314 4.21 -14.55 -42.37
N LYS A 315 3.89 -13.28 -42.09
CA LYS A 315 4.48 -12.10 -42.71
C LYS A 315 4.81 -11.10 -41.63
N PRO A 316 5.83 -10.24 -41.83
CA PRO A 316 6.14 -9.17 -40.91
C PRO A 316 4.91 -8.32 -40.57
N LEU A 317 4.91 -7.72 -39.39
CA LEU A 317 3.87 -6.79 -38.94
C LEU A 317 4.52 -5.50 -38.46
N THR A 318 3.91 -4.36 -38.80
CA THR A 318 4.21 -3.06 -38.18
C THR A 318 3.23 -2.78 -37.06
N ILE A 319 3.73 -2.58 -35.85
CA ILE A 319 2.97 -2.15 -34.67
C ILE A 319 3.18 -0.64 -34.50
N ARG A 320 2.08 0.12 -34.47
CA ARG A 320 2.06 1.53 -34.10
C ARG A 320 1.33 1.68 -32.78
N PHE A 321 1.96 2.37 -31.84
CA PHE A 321 1.45 2.62 -30.50
C PHE A 321 1.23 4.12 -30.28
N SER A 322 0.16 4.48 -29.57
CA SER A 322 -0.11 5.83 -29.08
C SER A 322 -0.70 5.74 -27.69
N GLY A 323 0.03 6.22 -26.69
CA GLY A 323 -0.44 6.34 -25.31
C GLY A 323 -0.92 7.76 -25.00
N SER A 324 -1.72 7.90 -23.95
CA SER A 324 -2.04 9.22 -23.38
C SER A 324 -0.78 9.82 -22.74
N PRO A 325 -0.49 11.12 -22.91
CA PRO A 325 0.72 11.75 -22.37
C PRO A 325 0.59 12.16 -20.91
N THR A 326 -0.63 12.16 -20.38
CA THR A 326 -0.94 12.52 -19.00
C THR A 326 -2.02 11.62 -18.42
N VAL A 327 -2.08 11.59 -17.10
CA VAL A 327 -3.10 10.93 -16.28
C VAL A 327 -3.43 11.83 -15.08
N THR A 328 -4.61 11.69 -14.49
CA THR A 328 -4.98 12.49 -13.31
C THR A 328 -4.46 11.86 -12.02
N LEU A 329 -4.16 12.69 -11.01
CA LEU A 329 -3.78 12.23 -9.66
C LEU A 329 -4.87 11.38 -9.01
N ALA A 330 -6.11 11.84 -9.18
CA ALA A 330 -7.31 11.26 -8.59
C ALA A 330 -8.50 11.59 -9.52
N PRO A 331 -9.71 11.04 -9.31
CA PRO A 331 -10.85 11.27 -10.18
C PRO A 331 -11.53 12.63 -9.91
N VAL A 332 -10.74 13.69 -9.79
CA VAL A 332 -11.13 15.06 -9.41
C VAL A 332 -10.39 16.10 -10.26
N ARG A 333 -11.00 17.27 -10.40
CA ARG A 333 -10.38 18.49 -10.94
C ARG A 333 -10.46 19.59 -9.87
N PRO A 334 -9.61 20.63 -9.91
CA PRO A 334 -9.77 21.83 -9.07
C PRO A 334 -11.24 22.30 -9.02
N HIS A 335 -11.69 22.72 -7.84
CA HIS A 335 -13.09 23.11 -7.65
C HIS A 335 -13.39 24.38 -8.45
N SER A 336 -12.46 25.33 -8.42
CA SER A 336 -12.41 26.47 -9.32
C SER A 336 -11.02 26.56 -9.97
N GLY A 337 -10.85 27.44 -10.96
CA GLY A 337 -9.53 27.69 -11.53
C GLY A 337 -8.81 26.48 -12.15
N GLN A 338 -7.49 26.42 -11.93
CA GLN A 338 -6.55 25.42 -12.43
C GLN A 338 -5.73 24.76 -11.33
N PHE A 339 -5.65 25.34 -10.13
CA PHE A 339 -4.78 24.84 -9.07
C PHE A 339 -5.55 24.54 -7.79
N MET A 340 -5.04 23.59 -7.02
CA MET A 340 -5.57 23.19 -5.73
C MET A 340 -4.44 22.63 -4.86
N TRP A 341 -4.72 22.44 -3.58
CA TRP A 341 -3.85 21.70 -2.69
C TRP A 341 -4.26 20.23 -2.62
N TRP A 342 -3.28 19.35 -2.64
CA TRP A 342 -3.44 17.91 -2.43
C TRP A 342 -2.60 17.48 -1.23
N SER A 343 -3.14 16.65 -0.35
CA SER A 343 -2.47 16.17 0.87
C SER A 343 -1.32 15.22 0.62
N ASN A 344 -1.05 14.89 -0.65
CA ASN A 344 -0.25 13.72 -1.05
C ASN A 344 -0.96 12.40 -0.71
N ARG A 345 -0.40 11.29 -1.20
CA ARG A 345 -0.82 9.90 -0.96
C ARG A 345 0.34 9.13 -0.35
N GLY A 346 0.06 8.35 0.69
CA GLY A 346 1.02 7.44 1.32
C GLY A 346 0.50 6.90 2.65
N ASP A 347 1.17 5.85 3.11
CA ASP A 347 0.95 5.21 4.40
C ASP A 347 1.84 5.92 5.45
N GLU A 348 1.55 5.81 6.75
CA GLU A 348 2.31 6.40 7.88
C GLU A 348 2.62 7.92 7.73
N GLY A 349 1.69 8.66 7.12
CA GLY A 349 1.85 10.07 6.76
C GLY A 349 1.27 11.03 7.80
N ASP A 350 1.92 12.20 7.93
CA ASP A 350 1.39 13.39 8.62
C ASP A 350 1.68 14.61 7.74
N SER A 351 0.67 15.03 6.98
CA SER A 351 0.77 16.17 6.06
C SER A 351 -0.03 17.35 6.61
N THR A 352 0.59 18.53 6.67
CA THR A 352 -0.02 19.76 7.17
C THR A 352 0.03 20.91 6.17
N LEU A 353 -0.99 21.77 6.21
CA LEU A 353 -1.07 23.02 5.45
C LEU A 353 -1.52 24.13 6.41
N THR A 354 -0.61 25.03 6.78
CA THR A 354 -0.81 25.99 7.88
C THR A 354 -0.78 27.45 7.42
N LYS A 355 -1.61 28.31 8.01
CA LYS A 355 -1.60 29.77 7.79
C LYS A 355 -2.06 30.56 9.01
N ALA A 356 -1.46 31.73 9.23
CA ALA A 356 -1.88 32.69 10.25
C ALA A 356 -3.01 33.63 9.79
N PHE A 357 -3.93 33.95 10.70
CA PHE A 357 -5.03 34.89 10.50
C PHE A 357 -5.15 35.85 11.69
N ASP A 358 -5.39 37.13 11.41
CA ASP A 358 -5.70 38.15 12.42
C ASP A 358 -7.21 38.33 12.54
N LEU A 359 -7.79 37.85 13.65
CA LEU A 359 -9.21 37.99 13.96
C LEU A 359 -9.48 39.08 15.01
N ARG A 360 -8.48 39.91 15.35
CA ARG A 360 -8.63 40.97 16.38
C ARG A 360 -9.68 42.03 16.02
N GLY A 361 -9.93 42.22 14.73
CA GLY A 361 -10.85 43.24 14.21
C GLY A 361 -12.32 42.83 14.14
N VAL A 362 -12.67 41.59 14.51
CA VAL A 362 -14.03 41.05 14.33
C VAL A 362 -14.54 40.41 15.62
N ASP A 363 -15.87 40.42 15.82
CA ASP A 363 -16.54 39.76 16.95
C ASP A 363 -16.98 38.32 16.63
N LYS A 364 -16.98 37.96 15.34
CA LYS A 364 -17.35 36.64 14.81
C LYS A 364 -16.49 36.36 13.60
N ALA A 365 -16.18 35.09 13.37
CA ALA A 365 -15.44 34.63 12.21
C ALA A 365 -15.92 33.23 11.82
N THR A 366 -15.92 32.98 10.50
CA THR A 366 -16.32 31.69 9.93
C THR A 366 -15.33 31.28 8.86
N LEU A 367 -14.75 30.09 8.98
CA LEU A 367 -14.01 29.47 7.88
C LEU A 367 -15.01 28.83 6.92
N GLN A 368 -14.88 29.11 5.62
CA GLN A 368 -15.50 28.33 4.56
C GLN A 368 -14.41 27.80 3.63
N VAL A 369 -14.51 26.54 3.25
CA VAL A 369 -13.51 25.87 2.41
C VAL A 369 -14.18 24.80 1.56
N TRP A 370 -13.71 24.60 0.33
CA TRP A 370 -14.09 23.44 -0.45
C TRP A 370 -13.10 22.31 -0.24
N MET A 371 -13.64 21.12 0.05
CA MET A 371 -12.85 19.92 0.28
C MET A 371 -13.38 18.78 -0.58
N TRP A 372 -12.48 18.00 -1.16
CA TRP A 372 -12.75 16.69 -1.75
C TRP A 372 -11.84 15.71 -1.04
N TYR A 373 -12.36 14.58 -0.57
CA TYR A 373 -11.51 13.56 0.04
C TYR A 373 -12.05 12.17 -0.26
N ASP A 374 -11.13 11.27 -0.53
CA ASP A 374 -11.34 9.82 -0.58
C ASP A 374 -10.17 9.23 0.21
N ILE A 375 -10.46 8.86 1.45
CA ILE A 375 -9.50 8.42 2.47
C ILE A 375 -10.08 7.21 3.20
N GLU A 376 -9.24 6.31 3.71
CA GLU A 376 -9.70 5.05 4.28
C GLU A 376 -10.68 5.27 5.45
N GLU A 377 -11.86 4.63 5.40
CA GLU A 377 -12.95 4.92 6.33
C GLU A 377 -12.67 4.34 7.74
N HIS A 378 -12.50 5.25 8.69
CA HIS A 378 -12.19 5.02 10.10
C HIS A 378 -10.76 4.58 10.44
N TYR A 379 -9.83 4.70 9.50
CA TYR A 379 -8.41 4.41 9.68
C TYR A 379 -7.60 5.68 9.43
N ASP A 380 -7.81 6.28 8.26
CA ASP A 380 -7.30 7.59 7.88
C ASP A 380 -8.20 8.73 8.34
N TYR A 381 -7.58 9.83 8.76
CA TYR A 381 -8.30 11.02 9.17
C TYR A 381 -7.65 12.33 8.70
N ALA A 382 -8.49 13.24 8.21
CA ALA A 382 -8.11 14.63 8.08
C ALA A 382 -8.76 15.50 9.17
N TYR A 383 -8.14 16.63 9.47
CA TYR A 383 -8.55 17.56 10.51
C TYR A 383 -8.45 19.02 10.04
N ILE A 384 -9.32 19.86 10.59
CA ILE A 384 -9.14 21.31 10.61
C ILE A 384 -8.85 21.70 12.04
N GLU A 385 -7.75 22.41 12.24
CA GLU A 385 -7.25 22.72 13.57
C GLU A 385 -6.96 24.20 13.73
N VAL A 386 -6.97 24.66 14.97
CA VAL A 386 -6.59 26.03 15.33
C VAL A 386 -5.63 26.05 16.49
N SER A 387 -4.64 26.94 16.41
CA SER A 387 -3.70 27.23 17.49
C SER A 387 -3.80 28.72 17.87
N THR A 388 -3.78 28.99 19.17
CA THR A 388 -3.76 30.35 19.75
C THR A 388 -2.44 30.66 20.48
N ASP A 389 -1.45 29.76 20.44
CA ASP A 389 -0.20 29.86 21.20
C ASP A 389 1.07 29.76 20.33
N GLY A 390 0.92 30.05 19.03
CA GLY A 390 2.00 30.03 18.05
C GLY A 390 2.37 28.63 17.57
N GLY A 391 1.43 27.67 17.62
CA GLY A 391 1.57 26.33 17.06
C GLY A 391 2.07 25.30 18.06
N LYS A 392 2.06 25.60 19.36
CA LYS A 392 2.50 24.67 20.40
C LYS A 392 1.40 23.68 20.76
N THR A 393 0.15 24.13 20.75
CA THR A 393 -1.02 23.28 20.95
C THR A 393 -2.08 23.57 19.89
N TRP A 394 -2.77 22.51 19.47
CA TRP A 394 -3.78 22.56 18.42
C TRP A 394 -5.11 22.04 18.93
N GLN A 395 -6.19 22.74 18.61
CA GLN A 395 -7.55 22.33 18.93
C GLN A 395 -8.26 21.88 17.65
N LEU A 396 -8.70 20.63 17.65
CA LEU A 396 -9.53 20.04 16.58
C LEU A 396 -10.88 20.76 16.50
N LEU A 397 -11.21 21.26 15.31
CA LEU A 397 -12.45 21.98 15.07
C LEU A 397 -13.53 21.07 14.53
N ARG A 398 -14.75 21.24 15.06
CA ARG A 398 -15.93 20.53 14.57
C ARG A 398 -16.48 21.20 13.31
N GLY A 399 -16.48 20.47 12.20
CA GLY A 399 -17.14 20.84 10.94
C GLY A 399 -18.45 20.07 10.69
N LEU A 400 -19.10 20.38 9.57
CA LEU A 400 -20.33 19.73 9.10
C LEU A 400 -20.14 18.25 8.80
N TYR A 401 -18.98 17.86 8.26
CA TYR A 401 -18.71 16.48 7.85
C TYR A 401 -17.78 15.71 8.80
N THR A 402 -17.50 16.26 9.99
CA THR A 402 -16.65 15.61 10.99
C THR A 402 -17.40 14.56 11.82
N THR A 403 -16.69 13.53 12.27
CA THR A 403 -17.21 12.47 13.15
C THR A 403 -16.29 12.25 14.37
N PRO A 404 -16.86 11.99 15.57
CA PRO A 404 -16.08 11.62 16.75
C PRO A 404 -15.91 10.10 16.86
N ARG A 405 -16.37 9.32 15.87
CA ARG A 405 -16.30 7.85 15.90
C ARG A 405 -14.84 7.40 15.80
N ASN A 406 -14.46 6.49 16.69
CA ASN A 406 -13.12 5.91 16.73
C ASN A 406 -13.18 4.38 16.90
N PRO A 407 -13.67 3.63 15.89
CA PRO A 407 -13.78 2.18 16.00
C PRO A 407 -12.42 1.47 16.07
N ASN A 408 -11.36 2.04 15.47
CA ASN A 408 -10.02 1.42 15.39
C ASN A 408 -8.96 2.04 16.32
N GLY A 409 -9.27 3.14 16.99
CA GLY A 409 -8.32 3.85 17.84
C GLY A 409 -7.60 5.01 17.13
N ASN A 410 -7.69 5.12 15.80
CA ASN A 410 -6.94 6.10 14.99
C ASN A 410 -7.49 7.53 15.01
N ASN A 411 -8.75 7.75 15.42
CA ASN A 411 -9.32 9.10 15.44
C ASN A 411 -8.90 9.90 16.68
N LEU A 412 -8.28 11.07 16.46
CA LEU A 412 -7.83 11.99 17.52
C LEU A 412 -8.95 12.92 18.03
N GLY A 413 -10.09 13.00 17.34
CA GLY A 413 -11.24 13.80 17.76
C GLY A 413 -12.30 14.01 16.69
N TRP A 414 -12.48 15.26 16.24
CA TRP A 414 -13.46 15.60 15.19
C TRP A 414 -12.81 15.51 13.81
N GLY A 415 -12.62 14.29 13.31
CA GLY A 415 -11.97 14.04 12.03
C GLY A 415 -12.93 13.85 10.85
N TYR A 416 -12.41 14.09 9.65
CA TYR A 416 -12.97 13.69 8.36
C TYR A 416 -12.41 12.31 8.00
N THR A 417 -13.26 11.40 7.49
CA THR A 417 -12.83 10.06 7.07
C THR A 417 -13.80 9.51 6.02
N GLY A 418 -13.37 8.53 5.23
CA GLY A 418 -14.15 7.98 4.13
C GLY A 418 -14.17 8.89 2.89
N ILE A 419 -15.34 9.01 2.26
CA ILE A 419 -15.49 9.68 0.96
C ILE A 419 -16.38 10.94 1.11
N SER A 420 -15.93 12.08 0.61
CA SER A 420 -16.62 13.36 0.71
C SER A 420 -17.88 13.40 -0.15
N GLY A 421 -18.95 14.00 0.39
CA GLY A 421 -20.20 14.18 -0.35
C GLY A 421 -21.01 12.91 -0.58
N LYS A 422 -20.72 11.80 0.14
CA LYS A 422 -21.58 10.60 0.19
C LYS A 422 -23.02 11.02 0.53
N PRO A 423 -24.00 10.87 -0.38
CA PRO A 423 -25.40 10.87 0.01
C PRO A 423 -25.69 9.55 0.71
N GLU A 424 -26.42 9.58 1.83
CA GLU A 424 -27.10 8.37 2.28
C GLU A 424 -27.90 7.80 1.09
N LEU A 425 -27.50 6.59 0.65
CA LEU A 425 -28.26 5.57 -0.07
C LEU A 425 -28.04 5.26 -1.57
N LEU A 426 -27.40 6.05 -2.46
CA LEU A 426 -27.43 5.68 -3.91
C LEU A 426 -26.21 5.99 -4.83
N GLN A 427 -25.09 6.54 -4.34
CA GLN A 427 -23.82 6.62 -5.09
C GLN A 427 -22.67 6.38 -4.12
N LYS A 428 -22.26 5.12 -3.97
CA LYS A 428 -21.41 4.69 -2.85
C LYS A 428 -19.92 5.01 -3.01
N ASP A 429 -19.43 5.23 -4.24
CA ASP A 429 -18.00 5.03 -4.52
C ASP A 429 -17.32 6.22 -5.24
N ARG A 430 -17.86 7.45 -5.17
CA ARG A 430 -17.18 8.62 -5.77
C ARG A 430 -17.33 9.88 -4.92
N ALA A 431 -16.20 10.43 -4.51
CA ALA A 431 -16.14 11.71 -3.81
C ALA A 431 -16.58 12.89 -4.69
N LYS A 432 -17.09 13.92 -4.01
CA LYS A 432 -17.47 15.20 -4.60
C LYS A 432 -16.93 16.33 -3.74
N TRP A 433 -16.65 17.46 -4.38
CA TRP A 433 -16.37 18.70 -3.67
C TRP A 433 -17.54 19.05 -2.77
N VAL A 434 -17.26 19.19 -1.47
CA VAL A 434 -18.20 19.65 -0.46
C VAL A 434 -17.72 20.96 0.13
N ARG A 435 -18.66 21.88 0.38
CA ARG A 435 -18.36 23.12 1.09
C ARG A 435 -18.46 22.87 2.58
N GLU A 436 -17.34 22.99 3.28
CA GLU A 436 -17.23 22.90 4.72
C GLU A 436 -17.31 24.30 5.35
N ILE A 437 -17.93 24.39 6.52
CA ILE A 437 -18.16 25.61 7.29
C ILE A 437 -17.81 25.35 8.75
N VAL A 438 -16.79 26.04 9.25
CA VAL A 438 -16.29 25.88 10.61
C VAL A 438 -16.40 27.20 11.39
N ASN A 439 -16.94 27.14 12.60
CA ASN A 439 -17.10 28.31 13.45
C ASN A 439 -15.77 28.70 14.11
N LEU A 440 -15.26 29.89 13.77
CA LEU A 440 -14.06 30.48 14.38
C LEU A 440 -14.38 31.58 15.41
N SER A 441 -15.66 31.88 15.65
CA SER A 441 -16.09 32.91 16.60
C SER A 441 -15.51 32.76 18.03
N PRO A 442 -15.25 31.54 18.56
CA PRO A 442 -14.56 31.40 19.85
C PRO A 442 -13.15 32.01 19.90
N TYR A 443 -12.54 32.25 18.74
CA TYR A 443 -11.19 32.81 18.58
C TYR A 443 -11.19 34.23 17.99
N ALA A 444 -12.36 34.87 17.90
CA ALA A 444 -12.48 36.27 17.55
C ALA A 444 -11.78 37.16 18.60
N GLY A 445 -11.20 38.29 18.18
CA GLY A 445 -10.48 39.19 19.08
C GLY A 445 -8.99 38.86 19.28
N GLN A 446 -8.44 37.85 18.59
CA GLN A 446 -7.02 37.44 18.69
C GLN A 446 -6.45 36.99 17.34
N GLU A 447 -5.14 36.75 17.29
CA GLU A 447 -4.48 36.09 16.15
C GLU A 447 -4.55 34.57 16.33
N VAL A 448 -4.69 33.83 15.23
CA VAL A 448 -4.74 32.36 15.23
C VAL A 448 -3.88 31.79 14.12
N LEU A 449 -3.40 30.55 14.29
CA LEU A 449 -2.99 29.70 13.18
C LEU A 449 -4.14 28.76 12.85
N LEU A 450 -4.46 28.61 11.56
CA LEU A 450 -5.32 27.55 11.05
C LEU A 450 -4.47 26.52 10.32
N ARG A 451 -4.82 25.24 10.48
CA ARG A 451 -4.14 24.12 9.84
C ARG A 451 -5.15 23.13 9.28
N PHE A 452 -4.85 22.62 8.09
CA PHE A 452 -5.38 21.34 7.62
C PHE A 452 -4.33 20.28 7.85
N GLU A 453 -4.71 19.15 8.43
CA GLU A 453 -3.82 18.03 8.75
C GLU A 453 -4.43 16.75 8.18
N TYR A 454 -3.64 15.89 7.56
CA TYR A 454 -4.04 14.58 7.07
C TYR A 454 -3.08 13.54 7.63
N ILE A 455 -3.63 12.60 8.40
CA ILE A 455 -2.92 11.54 9.08
C ILE A 455 -3.39 10.20 8.53
N THR A 456 -2.45 9.37 8.09
CA THR A 456 -2.71 8.01 7.60
C THR A 456 -2.14 6.95 8.53
N ASP A 457 -2.74 5.77 8.53
CA ASP A 457 -2.23 4.63 9.30
C ASP A 457 -1.24 3.79 8.47
N ASP A 458 -0.98 2.54 8.88
CA ASP A 458 0.17 1.76 8.41
C ASP A 458 -0.02 1.00 7.09
N ALA A 459 -1.19 1.08 6.45
CA ALA A 459 -1.43 0.46 5.16
C ALA A 459 -2.59 1.12 4.41
N VAL A 460 -2.77 0.74 3.13
CA VAL A 460 -3.95 1.09 2.32
C VAL A 460 -4.20 2.61 2.19
N SER A 461 -3.34 3.28 1.43
CA SER A 461 -3.60 4.68 1.07
C SER A 461 -4.56 4.85 -0.12
N HIS A 462 -5.57 5.69 0.07
CA HIS A 462 -6.48 6.19 -0.96
C HIS A 462 -5.93 7.47 -1.65
N PRO A 463 -6.64 8.10 -2.61
CA PRO A 463 -6.14 9.33 -3.26
C PRO A 463 -5.91 10.53 -2.34
N GLY A 464 -6.44 10.55 -1.12
CA GLY A 464 -6.16 11.59 -0.12
C GLY A 464 -7.18 12.72 -0.09
N LEU A 465 -6.75 13.87 0.42
CA LEU A 465 -7.53 15.09 0.60
C LEU A 465 -7.09 16.17 -0.39
N PHE A 466 -8.06 16.86 -0.99
CA PHE A 466 -7.89 18.02 -1.84
C PHE A 466 -8.64 19.22 -1.26
N ILE A 467 -8.02 20.40 -1.30
CA ILE A 467 -8.52 21.63 -0.72
C ILE A 467 -8.46 22.75 -1.75
N ASP A 468 -9.54 23.53 -1.83
CA ASP A 468 -9.66 24.67 -2.73
C ASP A 468 -10.60 25.74 -2.14
N ASP A 469 -10.55 26.95 -2.69
CA ASP A 469 -11.48 28.05 -2.41
C ASP A 469 -11.70 28.32 -0.90
N ILE A 470 -10.66 28.80 -0.22
CA ILE A 470 -10.69 29.10 1.22
C ILE A 470 -11.13 30.54 1.46
N SER A 471 -12.06 30.76 2.40
CA SER A 471 -12.46 32.11 2.80
C SER A 471 -12.74 32.28 4.29
N ILE A 472 -12.50 33.50 4.77
CA ILE A 472 -12.99 34.01 6.05
C ILE A 472 -13.67 35.35 5.76
N PRO A 473 -14.99 35.34 5.43
CA PRO A 473 -15.67 36.53 4.92
C PRO A 473 -15.64 37.73 5.88
N GLU A 474 -15.67 37.49 7.19
CA GLU A 474 -15.71 38.56 8.20
C GLU A 474 -14.44 39.43 8.22
N ILE A 475 -13.31 38.91 7.73
CA ILE A 475 -12.07 39.68 7.53
C ILE A 475 -11.77 39.97 6.06
N GLY A 476 -12.69 39.63 5.15
CA GLY A 476 -12.54 39.83 3.70
C GLY A 476 -11.47 38.93 3.05
N TYR A 477 -11.14 37.78 3.65
CA TYR A 477 -10.17 36.84 3.11
C TYR A 477 -10.82 35.86 2.11
N TYR A 478 -10.19 35.68 0.96
CA TYR A 478 -10.48 34.65 -0.04
C TYR A 478 -9.19 34.23 -0.75
N GLU A 479 -9.02 32.94 -0.99
CA GLU A 479 -7.89 32.35 -1.72
C GLU A 479 -8.41 31.19 -2.60
N ASP A 480 -8.21 31.31 -3.91
CA ASP A 480 -8.53 30.32 -4.94
C ASP A 480 -7.28 29.64 -5.52
N PHE A 481 -6.09 29.98 -4.99
CA PHE A 481 -4.80 29.40 -5.34
C PHE A 481 -4.31 29.66 -6.77
N GLU A 482 -5.00 30.48 -7.56
CA GLU A 482 -4.59 30.76 -8.95
C GLU A 482 -3.36 31.67 -9.05
N SER A 483 -2.99 32.33 -7.96
CA SER A 483 -1.81 33.21 -7.86
C SER A 483 -0.67 32.63 -7.02
N GLY A 484 -0.72 31.31 -6.74
CA GLY A 484 0.27 30.60 -5.94
C GLY A 484 -0.25 30.23 -4.55
N TYR A 485 0.64 30.18 -3.55
CA TYR A 485 0.33 29.50 -2.29
C TYR A 485 -0.57 30.30 -1.34
N GLY A 486 -0.90 31.56 -1.65
CA GLY A 486 -1.72 32.40 -0.77
C GLY A 486 -1.12 32.66 0.62
N GLY A 487 0.18 32.39 0.81
CA GLY A 487 0.86 32.39 2.11
C GLY A 487 0.43 31.25 3.03
N TRP A 488 -0.03 30.12 2.49
CA TRP A 488 -0.11 28.85 3.18
C TRP A 488 1.24 28.13 3.13
N GLU A 489 1.61 27.51 4.24
CA GLU A 489 2.87 26.80 4.42
C GLU A 489 2.61 25.29 4.39
N PRO A 490 3.01 24.58 3.32
CA PRO A 490 2.83 23.14 3.22
C PRO A 490 3.98 22.36 3.86
N HIS A 491 3.64 21.28 4.54
CA HIS A 491 4.52 20.17 4.87
C HIS A 491 3.81 18.88 4.43
N GLY A 492 4.31 18.21 3.39
CA GLY A 492 3.63 17.05 2.79
C GLY A 492 2.56 17.40 1.76
N PHE A 493 1.78 18.47 1.96
CA PHE A 493 0.84 18.98 0.95
C PHE A 493 1.55 19.48 -0.32
N ILE A 494 0.95 19.21 -1.48
CA ILE A 494 1.46 19.54 -2.81
C ILE A 494 0.48 20.48 -3.53
N TYR A 495 1.01 21.59 -4.03
CA TYR A 495 0.29 22.51 -4.92
C TYR A 495 0.30 21.94 -6.34
N THR A 496 -0.88 21.69 -6.92
CA THR A 496 -1.00 20.90 -8.14
C THR A 496 -2.18 21.34 -9.02
N ASP A 497 -2.07 21.07 -10.32
CA ASP A 497 -3.16 21.17 -11.29
C ASP A 497 -3.97 19.86 -11.43
N GLY A 498 -3.60 18.83 -10.67
CA GLY A 498 -4.26 17.53 -10.66
C GLY A 498 -3.79 16.55 -11.74
N VAL A 499 -2.74 16.88 -12.51
CA VAL A 499 -2.30 16.10 -13.67
C VAL A 499 -0.84 15.64 -13.53
N LEU A 500 -0.60 14.37 -13.86
CA LEU A 500 0.72 13.74 -13.88
C LEU A 500 1.18 13.43 -15.31
N PRO A 501 2.48 13.51 -15.60
CA PRO A 501 3.06 12.93 -16.81
C PRO A 501 2.84 11.40 -16.83
N GLN A 502 2.34 10.87 -17.95
CA GLN A 502 2.18 9.44 -18.17
C GLN A 502 3.34 8.91 -19.01
N LYS A 503 3.96 7.80 -18.56
CA LYS A 503 5.00 7.11 -19.31
C LYS A 503 4.55 5.69 -19.66
N TRP A 504 5.23 5.10 -20.65
CA TRP A 504 4.85 3.83 -21.29
C TRP A 504 6.03 2.90 -21.46
N ILE A 505 5.79 1.61 -21.28
CA ILE A 505 6.71 0.51 -21.58
C ILE A 505 6.01 -0.40 -22.58
N VAL A 506 6.56 -0.46 -23.80
CA VAL A 506 6.02 -1.31 -24.86
C VAL A 506 7.12 -2.23 -25.35
N GLN A 507 6.90 -3.54 -25.27
CA GLN A 507 7.90 -4.55 -25.57
C GLN A 507 7.32 -5.65 -26.46
N VAL A 508 8.17 -6.32 -27.23
CA VAL A 508 7.77 -7.46 -28.05
C VAL A 508 8.67 -8.65 -27.74
N ILE A 509 8.04 -9.79 -27.49
CA ILE A 509 8.67 -11.11 -27.39
C ILE A 509 8.43 -11.85 -28.71
N GLU A 510 9.44 -11.94 -29.56
CA GLU A 510 9.44 -12.75 -30.79
C GLU A 510 9.76 -14.21 -30.42
N LEU A 511 8.77 -15.11 -30.49
CA LEU A 511 8.91 -16.51 -30.08
C LEU A 511 9.44 -17.38 -31.23
N GLY A 512 10.68 -17.10 -31.62
CA GLY A 512 11.51 -17.98 -32.43
C GLY A 512 12.39 -18.90 -31.58
N HIS A 513 13.38 -19.54 -32.21
CA HIS A 513 14.37 -20.38 -31.51
C HIS A 513 15.79 -19.85 -31.78
N PRO A 514 16.41 -19.10 -30.84
CA PRO A 514 15.90 -18.71 -29.52
C PRO A 514 14.87 -17.56 -29.57
N PRO A 515 14.09 -17.34 -28.49
CA PRO A 515 13.25 -16.17 -28.35
C PRO A 515 14.06 -14.86 -28.37
N ARG A 516 13.45 -13.78 -28.84
CA ARG A 516 14.06 -12.44 -28.84
C ARG A 516 13.13 -11.41 -28.21
N VAL A 517 13.67 -10.61 -27.31
CA VAL A 517 12.96 -9.52 -26.63
C VAL A 517 13.43 -8.18 -27.18
N ARG A 518 12.51 -7.27 -27.48
CA ARG A 518 12.80 -5.92 -27.96
C ARG A 518 11.89 -4.89 -27.29
N ARG A 519 12.45 -3.78 -26.83
CA ARG A 519 11.70 -2.62 -26.32
C ARG A 519 11.45 -1.61 -27.43
N MET A 520 10.22 -1.11 -27.54
CA MET A 520 9.84 -0.05 -28.46
C MET A 520 10.30 1.28 -27.90
N GLU A 521 10.93 2.09 -28.74
CA GLU A 521 11.20 3.48 -28.41
C GLU A 521 9.90 4.28 -28.45
N ILE A 522 9.56 4.92 -27.34
CA ILE A 522 8.39 5.78 -27.21
C ILE A 522 8.87 7.23 -27.22
N GLY A 523 8.43 7.99 -28.22
CA GLY A 523 8.76 9.40 -28.37
C GLY A 523 8.10 10.29 -27.30
N PRO A 524 8.47 11.58 -27.25
CA PRO A 524 7.94 12.54 -26.27
C PRO A 524 6.43 12.81 -26.45
N ASP A 525 5.85 12.47 -27.60
CA ASP A 525 4.41 12.52 -27.87
C ASP A 525 3.68 11.22 -27.45
N CYS A 526 4.36 10.33 -26.72
CA CYS A 526 3.89 9.02 -26.28
C CYS A 526 3.51 8.09 -27.44
N ARG A 527 4.18 8.22 -28.59
CA ARG A 527 4.00 7.35 -29.76
C ARG A 527 5.24 6.55 -30.08
N GLY A 528 5.04 5.37 -30.63
CA GLY A 528 6.13 4.49 -31.07
C GLY A 528 5.70 3.63 -32.25
N GLU A 529 6.70 3.17 -33.01
CA GLU A 529 6.50 2.23 -34.12
C GLU A 529 7.56 1.14 -34.06
N MET A 530 7.17 -0.11 -34.31
CA MET A 530 8.08 -1.24 -34.35
C MET A 530 7.65 -2.26 -35.40
N GLU A 531 8.60 -2.75 -36.20
CA GLU A 531 8.39 -3.92 -37.05
C GLU A 531 8.77 -5.23 -36.33
N VAL A 532 7.90 -6.22 -36.44
CA VAL A 532 8.03 -7.58 -35.89
C VAL A 532 8.13 -8.58 -37.04
N GLN A 533 9.16 -9.41 -37.03
CA GLN A 533 9.49 -10.31 -38.15
C GLN A 533 8.75 -11.64 -38.06
N LEU A 534 7.40 -11.62 -38.07
CA LEU A 534 6.65 -12.87 -38.09
C LEU A 534 6.85 -13.63 -39.41
N GLY A 535 6.94 -14.95 -39.31
CA GLY A 535 7.27 -15.82 -40.43
C GLY A 535 7.40 -17.28 -40.00
N ALA A 536 8.07 -18.09 -40.83
CA ALA A 536 8.30 -19.50 -40.51
C ALA A 536 9.14 -19.70 -39.24
N GLU A 537 10.18 -18.86 -39.06
CA GLU A 537 11.10 -18.92 -37.91
C GLU A 537 10.51 -18.30 -36.64
N VAL A 538 9.57 -17.35 -36.79
CA VAL A 538 8.89 -16.66 -35.68
C VAL A 538 7.38 -16.71 -35.94
N PRO A 539 6.71 -17.83 -35.60
CA PRO A 539 5.29 -18.02 -35.89
C PRO A 539 4.36 -17.23 -34.95
N LYS A 540 4.91 -16.74 -33.83
CA LYS A 540 4.19 -16.03 -32.78
C LYS A 540 5.07 -14.91 -32.20
N ALA A 541 4.46 -13.79 -31.86
CA ALA A 541 5.05 -12.79 -30.99
C ALA A 541 4.04 -12.38 -29.89
N VAL A 542 4.53 -11.79 -28.81
CA VAL A 542 3.70 -11.20 -27.76
C VAL A 542 4.08 -9.74 -27.60
N LEU A 543 3.11 -8.85 -27.78
CA LEU A 543 3.22 -7.43 -27.47
C LEU A 543 2.82 -7.24 -26.00
N VAL A 544 3.75 -6.74 -25.19
CA VAL A 544 3.55 -6.44 -23.78
C VAL A 544 3.45 -4.92 -23.64
N ILE A 545 2.33 -4.44 -23.11
CA ILE A 545 2.07 -3.01 -22.92
C ILE A 545 1.87 -2.76 -21.43
N SER A 546 2.62 -1.81 -20.90
CA SER A 546 2.50 -1.34 -19.53
C SER A 546 2.62 0.18 -19.48
N ALA A 547 2.05 0.78 -18.45
CA ALA A 547 2.07 2.20 -18.19
C ALA A 547 2.60 2.46 -16.79
N TYR A 548 3.18 3.62 -16.56
CA TYR A 548 3.53 4.05 -15.20
C TYR A 548 3.48 5.57 -15.05
N ALA A 549 2.92 5.97 -13.91
CA ALA A 549 2.89 7.31 -13.37
C ALA A 549 2.84 7.14 -11.84
N PRO A 550 3.86 7.63 -11.11
CA PRO A 550 3.87 7.52 -9.65
C PRO A 550 2.66 8.22 -9.02
N ALA A 551 2.22 7.73 -7.85
CA ALA A 551 1.20 8.36 -7.00
C ALA A 551 -0.24 8.45 -7.55
N THR A 552 -0.59 7.63 -8.56
CA THR A 552 -1.98 7.49 -9.03
C THR A 552 -2.35 6.02 -9.24
N SER A 553 -3.64 5.72 -9.04
CA SER A 553 -4.28 4.45 -9.39
C SER A 553 -5.22 4.60 -10.58
N GLU A 554 -5.22 5.77 -11.24
CA GLU A 554 -6.04 6.01 -12.42
C GLU A 554 -5.51 5.25 -13.65
N LEU A 555 -6.43 4.68 -14.43
CA LEU A 555 -6.13 3.89 -15.62
C LEU A 555 -5.46 4.73 -16.72
N ALA A 556 -4.38 4.19 -17.30
CA ALA A 556 -3.72 4.75 -18.46
C ALA A 556 -4.41 4.31 -19.75
N ARG A 557 -4.72 5.25 -20.66
CA ARG A 557 -5.38 4.96 -21.95
C ARG A 557 -4.38 4.89 -23.09
N TYR A 558 -4.50 3.87 -23.94
CA TYR A 558 -3.69 3.73 -25.14
C TYR A 558 -4.46 3.20 -26.36
N THR A 559 -3.83 3.34 -27.52
CA THR A 559 -4.26 2.80 -28.80
C THR A 559 -3.10 2.08 -29.46
N TYR A 560 -3.37 0.93 -30.08
CA TYR A 560 -2.41 0.27 -30.98
C TYR A 560 -3.06 -0.06 -32.32
N THR A 561 -2.25 0.03 -33.38
CA THR A 561 -2.60 -0.37 -34.74
C THR A 561 -1.55 -1.34 -35.26
N ILE A 562 -1.97 -2.46 -35.83
CA ILE A 562 -1.08 -3.49 -36.36
C ILE A 562 -1.44 -3.75 -37.81
N THR A 563 -0.46 -3.59 -38.70
CA THR A 563 -0.62 -3.75 -40.15
C THR A 563 0.40 -4.75 -40.71
N PRO A 564 0.06 -5.51 -41.77
CA PRO A 564 1.03 -6.33 -42.51
C PRO A 564 2.13 -5.54 -43.22
#